data_AF-A0A0S6WXI6-F1
#
_entry.id   AF-A0A0S6WXI6-F1
#
_cell.length_a   1.000
_cell.length_b   1.000
_cell.length_c   1.000
_cell.angle_alpha   90.00
_cell.angle_beta   90.00
_cell.angle_gamma   90.00
#
_symmetry.space_group_name_H-M   'P 1'
#
loop_
_entity.id
_entity.type
_entity.pdbx_description
1 polymer ?
#
loop_
_entity_poly.entity_id
_entity_poly.type
_entity_poly.pdbx_seq_one_letter_code
_entity_poly.pdbx_strand_id
1 'polypeptide(L)' 'MPSKLAAGAFVLLALVFTFVILFAILVIVGFAGFDALFRRPLEFLIVLLLAGSPVPVWSWCVRRARRAWARD' A
#
# COMPACT_ATOMS: atom_id res chain seq x y z
N MET A 1 -13.31 -8.82 22.71
CA MET A 1 -13.91 -7.63 22.04
C MET A 1 -12.89 -6.60 21.54
N PRO A 2 -11.87 -6.15 22.31
CA PRO A 2 -10.92 -5.12 21.85
C PRO A 2 -10.00 -5.58 20.69
N SER A 3 -9.73 -6.86 20.60
CA SER A 3 -8.98 -7.57 19.55
C SER A 3 -9.55 -7.47 18.13
N LYS A 4 -10.89 -7.55 17.97
CA LYS A 4 -11.57 -7.44 16.68
C LYS A 4 -11.49 -6.01 16.14
N LEU A 5 -11.58 -5.02 17.04
CA LEU A 5 -11.35 -3.61 16.72
C LEU A 5 -9.90 -3.36 16.31
N ALA A 6 -8.93 -3.94 17.02
CA ALA A 6 -7.51 -3.85 16.67
C ALA A 6 -7.21 -4.46 15.29
N ALA A 7 -7.79 -5.63 14.98
CA ALA A 7 -7.66 -6.23 13.65
C ALA A 7 -8.29 -5.37 12.54
N GLY A 8 -9.48 -4.80 12.79
CA GLY A 8 -10.12 -3.85 11.88
C GLY A 8 -9.26 -2.61 11.62
N ALA A 9 -8.59 -2.08 12.64
CA ALA A 9 -7.69 -0.93 12.50
C ALA A 9 -6.48 -1.24 11.60
N PHE A 10 -5.89 -2.43 11.69
CA PHE A 10 -4.78 -2.83 10.79
C PHE A 10 -5.22 -2.97 9.33
N VAL A 11 -6.42 -3.48 9.08
CA VAL A 11 -6.99 -3.58 7.73
C VAL A 11 -7.29 -2.19 7.18
N LEU A 12 -7.91 -1.32 7.99
CA LEU A 12 -8.20 0.06 7.60
C LEU A 12 -6.92 0.83 7.25
N LEU A 13 -5.87 0.68 8.05
CA LEU A 13 -4.57 1.28 7.78
C LEU A 13 -3.98 0.81 6.44
N ALA A 14 -4.06 -0.50 6.15
CA ALA A 14 -3.59 -1.05 4.88
C ALA A 14 -4.39 -0.50 3.68
N LEU A 15 -5.71 -0.34 3.83
CA LEU A 15 -6.56 0.25 2.79
C LEU A 15 -6.22 1.72 2.54
N VAL A 16 -6.08 2.52 3.60
CA VAL A 16 -5.68 3.94 3.49
C VAL A 16 -4.32 4.06 2.82
N PHE A 17 -3.33 3.26 3.23
CA PHE A 17 -2.02 3.23 2.59
C PHE A 17 -2.12 2.89 1.10
N THR A 18 -2.87 1.85 0.74
CA THR A 18 -3.07 1.45 -0.66
C THR A 18 -3.69 2.59 -1.48
N PHE A 19 -4.67 3.29 -0.92
CA PHE A 19 -5.34 4.41 -1.58
C PHE A 19 -4.39 5.60 -1.81
N VAL A 20 -3.57 5.93 -0.81
CA VAL A 20 -2.55 7.00 -0.94
C VAL A 20 -1.53 6.66 -2.03
N ILE A 21 -1.06 5.42 -2.08
CA ILE A 21 -0.13 4.95 -3.12
C ILE A 21 -0.78 5.00 -4.50
N LEU A 22 -2.03 4.56 -4.63
CA LEU A 22 -2.75 4.61 -5.90
C LEU A 22 -2.92 6.06 -6.39
N PHE A 23 -3.29 6.96 -5.49
CA PHE A 23 -3.40 8.39 -5.80
C PHE A 23 -2.05 8.98 -6.22
N ALA A 24 -0.97 8.67 -5.51
CA ALA A 24 0.38 9.11 -5.88
C ALA A 24 0.77 8.64 -7.29
N ILE A 25 0.51 7.38 -7.64
CA ILE A 25 0.78 6.83 -8.97
C ILE A 25 -0.04 7.57 -10.04
N LEU A 26 -1.33 7.81 -9.79
CA LEU A 26 -2.19 8.57 -10.70
C LEU A 26 -1.66 9.99 -10.94
N VAL A 27 -1.22 10.67 -9.89
CA VAL A 27 -0.61 12.00 -9.99
C VAL A 27 0.69 11.92 -10.81
N ILE A 28 1.59 11.00 -10.48
CA ILE A 28 2.87 10.87 -11.21
C ILE A 28 2.62 10.61 -12.69
N VAL A 29 1.74 9.67 -13.03
CA VAL A 29 1.41 9.34 -14.43
C VAL A 29 0.67 10.49 -15.12
N GLY A 30 -0.23 11.18 -14.42
CA GLY A 30 -1.00 12.30 -14.97
C GLY A 30 -0.13 13.52 -15.30
N PHE A 31 0.88 13.82 -14.48
CA PHE A 31 1.79 14.94 -14.69
C PHE A 31 2.96 14.61 -15.61
N ALA A 32 3.59 13.44 -15.45
CA ALA A 32 4.74 13.07 -16.26
C ALA A 32 4.33 12.58 -17.66
N GLY A 33 3.13 12.02 -17.79
CA GLY A 33 2.69 11.30 -18.99
C GLY A 33 3.25 9.88 -19.02
N PHE A 34 2.40 8.92 -19.40
CA PHE A 34 2.75 7.50 -19.42
C PHE A 34 3.97 7.22 -20.31
N ASP A 35 4.04 7.84 -21.50
CA ASP A 35 5.14 7.65 -22.45
C ASP A 35 6.49 8.21 -21.95
N ALA A 36 6.47 9.25 -21.13
CA ALA A 36 7.69 9.84 -20.58
C ALA A 36 8.31 8.94 -19.51
N LEU A 37 7.49 8.21 -18.75
CA LEU A 37 7.96 7.27 -17.72
C LEU A 37 8.85 6.18 -18.33
N PHE A 38 8.48 5.62 -19.47
CA PHE A 38 9.28 4.56 -20.13
C PHE A 38 10.62 5.07 -20.66
N ARG A 39 10.73 6.38 -20.92
CA ARG A 39 11.99 7.01 -21.35
C ARG A 39 12.92 7.34 -20.18
N ARG A 40 12.40 7.27 -18.94
CA ARG A 40 13.11 7.61 -17.71
C ARG A 40 13.12 6.38 -16.79
N PRO A 41 14.07 5.44 -16.97
CA PRO A 41 14.04 4.14 -16.30
C PRO A 41 14.06 4.25 -14.77
N LEU A 42 14.69 5.30 -14.23
CA LEU A 42 14.71 5.56 -12.79
C LEU A 42 13.34 5.98 -12.23
N GLU A 43 12.60 6.84 -12.93
CA GLU A 43 11.24 7.23 -12.53
C GLU A 43 10.28 6.04 -12.64
N PHE A 44 10.41 5.25 -13.70
CA PHE A 44 9.66 4.01 -13.87
C PHE A 44 9.93 3.02 -12.72
N LEU A 45 11.19 2.81 -12.35
CA LEU A 45 11.56 1.94 -11.23
C LEU A 45 10.96 2.45 -9.92
N ILE A 46 10.99 3.77 -9.66
CA ILE A 46 10.39 4.37 -8.47
C ILE A 46 8.88 4.09 -8.45
N VAL A 47 8.17 4.29 -9.55
CA VAL A 47 6.73 4.00 -9.64
C VAL A 47 6.44 2.52 -9.44
N LEU A 48 7.27 1.62 -9.98
CA LEU A 48 7.14 0.18 -9.78
C LEU A 48 7.31 -0.21 -8.30
N LEU A 49 8.31 0.37 -7.63
CA LEU A 49 8.56 0.15 -6.20
C LEU A 49 7.42 0.71 -5.34
N LEU A 50 6.91 1.90 -5.69
CA LEU A 50 5.72 2.48 -5.07
C LEU A 50 4.50 1.56 -5.25
N ALA A 51 4.24 1.09 -6.46
CA ALA A 51 3.12 0.19 -6.76
C ALA A 51 3.24 -1.16 -6.03
N GLY A 52 4.46 -1.66 -5.82
CA GLY A 52 4.72 -2.88 -5.05
C GLY A 52 4.68 -2.71 -3.54
N SER A 53 4.83 -1.49 -3.02
CA SER A 53 4.91 -1.19 -1.58
C SER A 53 3.68 -1.62 -0.74
N PRO A 54 2.45 -1.73 -1.26
CA PRO A 54 1.31 -2.22 -0.47
C PRO A 54 1.46 -3.69 -0.06
N VAL A 55 2.14 -4.53 -0.85
CA VAL A 55 2.27 -5.97 -0.59
C VAL A 55 2.92 -6.28 0.79
N PRO A 56 4.08 -5.69 1.14
CA PRO A 56 4.67 -5.91 2.47
C PRO A 56 3.83 -5.31 3.60
N VAL A 57 3.13 -4.19 3.36
CA VAL A 57 2.23 -3.56 4.35
C VAL A 57 1.04 -4.48 4.65
N TRP A 58 0.37 -4.99 3.62
CA TRP A 58 -0.71 -5.98 3.75
C TRP A 58 -0.24 -7.22 4.50
N SER A 59 0.92 -7.75 4.14
CA SER A 59 1.51 -8.93 4.79
C SER A 59 1.76 -8.68 6.30
N TRP A 60 2.23 -7.48 6.64
CA TRP A 60 2.44 -7.09 8.03
C TRP A 60 1.13 -6.91 8.80
N CYS A 61 0.15 -6.21 8.22
CA CYS A 61 -1.17 -5.98 8.83
C CYS A 61 -1.93 -7.30 9.06
N VAL A 62 -1.91 -8.22 8.10
CA VAL A 62 -2.56 -9.54 8.23
C VAL A 62 -1.89 -10.37 9.34
N ARG A 63 -0.55 -10.38 9.41
CA ARG A 63 0.17 -11.09 10.49
C ARG A 63 -0.18 -10.52 11.87
N ARG A 64 -0.27 -9.19 12.00
CA ARG A 64 -0.66 -8.51 13.25
C ARG A 64 -2.12 -8.79 13.62
N ALA A 65 -3.04 -8.72 12.65
CA ALA A 65 -4.46 -9.02 12.85
C ALA A 65 -4.66 -10.47 13.32
N ARG A 66 -3.99 -11.45 12.68
CA ARG A 66 -4.03 -12.87 13.09
C ARG A 66 -3.54 -13.08 14.52
N ARG A 67 -2.44 -12.42 14.93
CA ARG A 67 -1.93 -12.51 16.30
C ARG A 67 -2.87 -11.86 17.32
N ALA A 68 -3.59 -10.80 16.95
CA ALA A 68 -4.57 -10.17 17.82
C ALA A 68 -5.79 -11.10 18.05
N TRP A 69 -6.19 -11.87 17.03
CA TRP A 69 -7.27 -12.84 17.13
C TRP A 69 -6.89 -14.08 17.93
N ALA A 70 -5.65 -14.55 17.84
CA ALA A 70 -5.17 -15.71 18.59
C ALA A 70 -5.02 -15.47 20.11
N ARG A 71 -5.25 -14.24 20.58
CA ARG A 71 -5.12 -13.85 21.99
C ARG A 71 -6.47 -13.68 22.70
N ASP A 72 -7.60 -13.81 22.00
CA ASP A 72 -8.90 -14.04 22.63
C ASP A 72 -9.27 -15.52 22.60
#